data_AF-A0A349K918-F1
#
_entry.id   AF-A0A349K918-F1
#
_cell.length_a   1.000
_cell.length_b   1.000
_cell.length_c   1.000
_cell.angle_alpha   90.00
_cell.angle_beta   90.00
_cell.angle_gamma   90.00
#
_symmetry.space_group_name_H-M   'P 1'
#
loop_
_entity.id
_entity.type
_entity.pdbx_description
1 polymer ?
#
loop_
_entity_poly.entity_id
_entity_poly.type
_entity_poly.pdbx_seq_one_letter_code
_entity_poly.pdbx_strand_id
1 'polypeptide(L)' 'MADQKVISRQTGVEDTQYKWGFEFDIESDVAPKGLNEDIVRFISAKKKEPHWLLEWRLKAFEHWVKQGDDASPKWA' A
#
# COMPACT_ATOMS: atom_id res chain seq x y z
N MET A 1 -7.28 49.11 4.15
CA MET A 1 -6.64 48.31 3.09
C MET A 1 -6.83 46.86 3.51
N ALA A 2 -7.69 46.09 2.82
CA ALA A 2 -8.03 44.74 3.22
C ALA A 2 -6.90 43.77 2.86
N ASP A 3 -6.44 43.02 3.83
CA ASP A 3 -5.32 42.08 3.71
C ASP A 3 -5.79 40.85 2.92
N GLN A 4 -5.42 40.79 1.64
CA GLN A 4 -5.87 39.75 0.73
C GLN A 4 -5.01 38.50 0.95
N LYS A 5 -5.56 37.50 1.63
CA LYS A 5 -4.90 36.21 1.90
C LYS A 5 -4.73 35.42 0.60
N VAL A 6 -3.61 35.65 -0.09
CA VAL A 6 -3.20 34.89 -1.28
C VAL A 6 -2.15 33.85 -0.89
N ILE A 7 -2.39 32.59 -1.23
CA ILE A 7 -1.43 31.50 -1.01
C ILE A 7 -0.26 31.71 -1.98
N SER A 8 0.92 32.06 -1.45
CA SER A 8 2.14 32.29 -2.24
C SER A 8 3.19 31.25 -1.89
N ARG A 9 4.06 30.90 -2.85
CA ARG A 9 5.19 29.97 -2.62
C ARG A 9 6.22 30.49 -1.60
N GLN A 10 6.17 31.77 -1.23
CA GLN A 10 7.13 32.43 -0.35
C GLN A 10 6.59 32.65 1.07
N THR A 11 5.27 32.59 1.27
CA THR A 11 4.64 32.68 2.59
C THR A 11 4.28 31.28 3.06
N GLY A 12 5.02 30.78 4.05
CA GLY A 12 4.64 29.58 4.78
C GLY A 12 3.31 29.85 5.50
N VAL A 13 2.21 29.48 4.85
CA VAL A 13 0.91 29.40 5.52
C VAL A 13 1.08 28.30 6.56
N GLU A 14 1.12 28.68 7.83
CA GLU A 14 1.19 27.73 8.93
C GLU A 14 0.05 26.71 8.75
N ASP A 15 0.39 25.41 8.79
CA ASP A 15 -0.54 24.28 8.60
C ASP A 15 -1.80 24.39 9.48
N THR A 16 -1.73 25.16 10.56
CA THR A 16 -2.83 25.52 11.46
C THR A 16 -3.98 26.30 10.78
N GLN A 17 -3.78 26.90 9.59
CA GLN A 17 -4.86 27.59 8.86
C GLN A 17 -5.55 26.73 7.79
N TYR A 18 -4.99 25.56 7.42
CA TYR A 18 -5.61 24.67 6.44
C TYR A 18 -6.59 23.71 7.13
N LYS A 19 -7.75 24.23 7.55
CA LYS A 19 -8.81 23.50 8.28
C LYS A 19 -9.46 22.33 7.51
N TRP A 20 -9.06 22.06 6.28
CA TRP A 20 -9.73 21.13 5.35
C TRP A 20 -8.83 19.95 4.95
N GLY A 21 -7.96 19.50 5.85
CA GLY A 21 -7.29 18.21 5.69
C GLY A 21 -8.31 17.08 5.76
N PHE A 22 -8.19 16.09 4.87
CA PHE A 22 -9.00 14.87 4.94
C PHE A 22 -8.27 13.87 5.84
N GLU A 23 -8.82 13.59 7.02
CA GLU A 23 -8.41 12.48 7.87
C GLU A 23 -9.43 11.35 7.69
N PHE A 24 -8.96 10.18 7.27
CA PHE A 24 -9.78 8.97 7.19
C PHE A 24 -9.18 7.95 8.13
N ASP A 25 -9.96 7.53 9.12
CA ASP A 25 -9.63 6.35 9.91
C ASP A 25 -9.93 5.12 9.05
N ILE A 26 -8.89 4.46 8.57
CA ILE A 26 -8.99 3.24 7.78
C ILE A 26 -8.54 2.11 8.68
N GLU A 27 -9.45 1.17 8.94
CA GLU A 27 -9.08 -0.09 9.57
C GLU A 27 -8.08 -0.83 8.68
N SER A 28 -6.82 -0.81 9.10
CA SER A 28 -5.74 -1.57 8.48
C SER A 28 -5.42 -2.76 9.37
N ASP A 29 -5.40 -3.93 8.77
CA ASP A 29 -5.05 -5.16 9.47
C ASP A 29 -3.82 -5.75 8.78
N VAL A 30 -2.76 -5.90 9.58
CA VAL A 30 -1.38 -6.04 9.14
C VAL A 30 -1.03 -7.53 9.11
N ALA A 31 -0.62 -8.02 7.95
CA ALA A 31 -0.10 -9.37 7.84
C ALA A 31 1.25 -9.48 8.58
N PRO A 32 1.57 -10.64 9.17
CA PRO A 32 2.87 -10.87 9.81
C PRO A 32 4.03 -10.63 8.83
N LYS A 33 5.19 -10.24 9.36
CA LYS A 33 6.37 -9.93 8.55
C LYS A 33 6.88 -11.17 7.81
N GLY A 34 7.17 -11.02 6.52
CA GLY A 34 7.66 -12.08 5.66
C GLY A 34 6.63 -12.50 4.59
N LEU A 35 7.07 -13.29 3.62
CA LEU A 35 6.20 -13.88 2.59
C LEU A 35 6.35 -15.40 2.62
N ASN A 36 5.26 -16.09 2.89
CA ASN A 36 5.18 -17.56 2.90
C ASN A 36 3.82 -18.00 2.34
N GLU A 37 3.67 -19.28 1.98
CA GLU A 37 2.41 -19.81 1.44
C GLU A 37 1.23 -19.62 2.40
N ASP A 38 1.46 -19.77 3.70
CA ASP A 38 0.44 -19.56 4.74
C ASP A 38 -0.09 -18.13 4.73
N ILE A 39 0.77 -17.15 4.43
CA ILE A 39 0.39 -15.72 4.32
C ILE A 39 -0.44 -15.50 3.06
N VAL A 40 -0.09 -16.15 1.95
CA VAL A 40 -0.88 -16.10 0.70
C VAL A 40 -2.29 -16.66 0.93
N ARG A 41 -2.39 -17.80 1.63
CA ARG A 41 -3.68 -18.41 2.01
C ARG A 41 -4.47 -17.53 2.96
N PHE A 42 -3.81 -16.93 3.95
CA PHE A 42 -4.42 -15.99 4.89
C PHE A 42 -5.01 -14.76 4.17
N ILE A 43 -4.25 -14.15 3.26
CA ILE A 43 -4.71 -12.99 2.47
C ILE A 43 -5.91 -13.37 1.60
N SER A 44 -5.86 -14.54 0.96
CA SER A 44 -6.93 -15.02 0.09
C SER A 44 -8.22 -15.31 0.87
N ALA A 45 -8.10 -15.96 2.03
CA ALA A 45 -9.23 -16.23 2.93
C ALA A 45 -9.87 -14.93 3.45
N LYS A 46 -9.04 -13.96 3.86
CA LYS A 46 -9.50 -12.64 4.32
C LYS A 46 -10.28 -11.88 3.24
N LYS A 47 -9.83 -11.97 1.99
CA LYS A 47 -10.47 -11.33 0.84
C LYS A 47 -11.65 -12.11 0.26
N LYS A 48 -11.96 -13.31 0.80
CA LYS A 48 -13.02 -14.21 0.30
C LYS A 48 -12.88 -14.49 -1.20
N GLU A 49 -11.65 -14.76 -1.64
CA GLU A 49 -11.35 -15.00 -3.04
C GLU A 49 -11.86 -16.38 -3.51
N PRO A 50 -12.22 -16.52 -4.79
CA PRO A 50 -12.58 -17.81 -5.37
C PRO A 50 -11.35 -18.73 -5.48
N HIS A 51 -11.58 -20.05 -5.47
CA HIS A 51 -10.52 -21.06 -5.40
C HIS A 51 -9.44 -20.93 -6.50
N TRP A 52 -9.86 -20.62 -7.74
CA TRP A 52 -8.93 -20.46 -8.87
C TRP A 52 -7.94 -19.30 -8.65
N LEU A 53 -8.33 -18.25 -7.92
CA LEU A 53 -7.48 -17.10 -7.66
C LEU A 53 -6.43 -17.43 -6.59
N LEU A 54 -6.80 -18.24 -5.58
CA LEU A 54 -5.85 -18.78 -4.61
C LEU A 54 -4.79 -19.63 -5.31
N GLU A 55 -5.20 -20.56 -6.18
CA GLU A 55 -4.26 -21.39 -6.94
C GLU A 55 -3.32 -20.56 -7.80
N TRP A 56 -3.84 -19.51 -8.44
CA TRP A 56 -3.03 -18.60 -9.25
C TRP A 56 -1.99 -17.86 -8.43
N ARG A 57 -2.36 -17.36 -7.23
CA ARG A 57 -1.43 -16.72 -6.30
C ARG A 57 -0.34 -17.68 -5.83
N LEU A 58 -0.69 -18.94 -5.54
CA LEU A 58 0.28 -19.96 -5.12
C LEU A 58 1.27 -20.27 -6.25
N LYS A 59 0.80 -20.44 -7.48
CA LYS A 59 1.68 -20.64 -8.65
C LYS A 59 2.64 -19.47 -8.87
N ALA A 60 2.15 -18.24 -8.71
CA ALA A 60 2.99 -17.04 -8.82
C ALA A 60 4.07 -16.99 -7.73
N PHE A 61 3.71 -17.34 -6.49
CA PHE A 61 4.67 -17.43 -5.38
C PHE A 61 5.74 -18.50 -5.64
N GLU A 62 5.36 -19.70 -6.07
CA GLU A 62 6.31 -20.75 -6.43
C GLU A 62 7.27 -20.32 -7.55
N HIS A 63 6.75 -19.64 -8.57
CA HIS A 63 7.57 -19.14 -9.67
C HIS A 63 8.57 -18.10 -9.18
N TRP A 64 8.13 -17.16 -8.34
CA TRP A 64 8.98 -16.13 -7.75
C TRP A 64 10.09 -16.73 -6.88
N VAL A 65 9.76 -17.71 -6.01
CA VAL A 65 10.74 -18.42 -5.19
C VAL A 65 11.77 -19.15 -6.05
N LYS A 66 11.36 -19.77 -7.16
CA LYS A 66 12.27 -20.45 -8.10
C LYS A 66 13.17 -19.49 -8.87
N GLN A 67 12.68 -18.28 -9.16
CA GLN A 67 13.44 -17.25 -9.85
C GLN A 67 14.55 -16.66 -8.97
N GLY A 68 14.34 -16.62 -7.66
CA GLY A 68 15.31 -16.11 -6.69
C GLY A 68 15.54 -14.60 -6.81
N ASP A 69 16.39 -14.06 -5.94
CA ASP A 69 16.67 -12.62 -5.86
C ASP A 69 17.30 -12.07 -7.15
N ASP A 70 18.00 -12.91 -7.91
CA ASP A 70 18.72 -12.55 -9.14
C ASP A 70 17.79 -12.21 -10.31
N ALA A 71 16.52 -12.60 -10.26
CA ALA A 71 15.52 -12.30 -11.28
C ALA A 71 14.95 -10.88 -11.17
N SER A 72 15.22 -10.18 -10.06
CA SER A 72 14.74 -8.82 -9.86
C SER A 72 15.43 -7.87 -10.84
N PRO A 73 14.68 -7.08 -11.62
CA PRO A 73 15.27 -6.10 -12.51
C PRO A 73 16.05 -5.04 -11.73
N LYS A 74 17.31 -4.80 -12.10
CA LYS A 74 18.19 -3.82 -11.43
C LYS A 74 17.83 -2.35 -11.64
N TRP A 75 16.79 -2.07 -12.42
CA TRP A 75 16.39 -0.72 -12.82
C TRP A 75 15.18 -0.19 -12.04
N ALA A 76 14.54 -1.03 -11.23
CA ALA A 76 13.39 -0.67 -10.40
C ALA A 76 13.81 -0.38 -8.95
#